data_AF-A0A8T1EFN3-F1
#
_entry.id   AF-A0A8T1EFN3-F1
#
_cell.length_a   1.000
_cell.length_b   1.000
_cell.length_c   1.000
_cell.angle_alpha   90.00
_cell.angle_beta   90.00
_cell.angle_gamma   90.00
#
_symmetry.space_group_name_H-M   'P 1'
#
loop_
_entity.id
_entity.type
_entity.pdbx_description
1 polymer ?
#
loop_
_entity_poly.entity_id
_entity_poly.type
_entity_poly.pdbx_seq_one_letter_code
_entity_poly.pdbx_strand_id
1 'polypeptide(L)'
;MWPELLPRLRVENRAIVTGTVRVITTLAETAGDFVGDRFVESVWPVLQSQMQSINFGADAKSSQLTRSMLLISKPHDEAASDFDAQTRTGNKLSALSGTRKTQEIRHLLAILSCLTMVCQQSETVTRLVPEITRVCSKYLTHAAPREVVEQTLELFAALVQLNGDEVFCTIAALADWVPAAPPSARFSRFEPDAVQRFYRGHLSGLSGQTTYCRDNASILMNRLLS
;
A
#
# COMPACT_ATOMS: atom_id res chain seq x y z
N MET A 1 -22.12 6.07 -14.93
CA MET A 1 -21.01 5.11 -14.78
C MET A 1 -20.66 4.87 -13.31
N TRP A 2 -20.40 5.90 -12.51
CA TRP A 2 -20.05 5.77 -11.09
C TRP A 2 -20.98 4.87 -10.23
N PRO A 3 -22.33 4.95 -10.38
CA PRO A 3 -23.24 4.10 -9.60
C PRO A 3 -23.06 2.60 -9.82
N GLU A 4 -22.54 2.21 -10.99
CA GLU A 4 -22.29 0.80 -11.34
C GLU A 4 -20.91 0.31 -10.87
N LEU A 5 -19.97 1.23 -10.63
CA LEU A 5 -18.59 0.90 -10.18
C LEU A 5 -18.54 0.68 -8.67
N LEU A 6 -19.28 1.47 -7.89
CA LEU A 6 -19.25 1.38 -6.42
C LEU A 6 -19.67 0.00 -5.87
N PRO A 7 -20.75 -0.65 -6.36
CA PRO A 7 -21.10 -1.99 -5.92
C PRO A 7 -19.98 -3.00 -6.25
N ARG A 8 -19.34 -2.86 -7.43
CA ARG A 8 -18.27 -3.76 -7.89
C ARG A 8 -16.98 -3.65 -7.07
N LEU A 9 -16.70 -2.48 -6.51
CA LEU A 9 -15.59 -2.30 -5.56
C LEU A 9 -15.83 -2.99 -4.21
N ARG A 10 -17.09 -3.25 -3.84
CA ARG A 10 -17.46 -3.87 -2.55
C ARG A 10 -17.63 -5.39 -2.62
N VAL A 11 -17.43 -5.99 -3.79
CA VAL A 11 -17.54 -7.44 -3.98
C VAL A 11 -16.30 -8.13 -3.39
N GLU A 12 -16.48 -9.33 -2.82
CA GLU A 12 -15.37 -10.12 -2.26
C GLU A 12 -14.36 -10.60 -3.31
N ASN A 13 -14.80 -10.71 -4.56
CA ASN A 13 -13.97 -11.18 -5.67
C ASN A 13 -12.92 -10.13 -6.05
N ARG A 14 -11.68 -10.35 -5.58
CA ARG A 14 -10.53 -9.47 -5.83
C ARG A 14 -10.22 -9.23 -7.31
N ALA A 15 -10.55 -10.16 -8.21
CA ALA A 15 -10.34 -9.93 -9.64
C ALA A 15 -11.31 -8.87 -10.20
N ILE A 16 -12.58 -8.92 -9.78
CA ILE A 16 -13.59 -7.91 -10.13
C ILE A 16 -13.20 -6.55 -9.56
N VAL A 17 -12.80 -6.51 -8.28
CA VAL A 17 -12.34 -5.28 -7.64
C VAL A 17 -11.12 -4.71 -8.36
N THR A 18 -10.12 -5.53 -8.67
CA THR A 18 -8.91 -5.11 -9.40
C THR A 18 -9.25 -4.56 -10.79
N GLY A 19 -10.14 -5.22 -11.53
CA GLY A 19 -10.62 -4.72 -12.82
C GLY A 19 -11.34 -3.38 -12.68
N THR A 20 -12.16 -3.23 -11.64
CA THR A 20 -12.89 -1.99 -11.35
C THR A 20 -11.94 -0.84 -11.01
N VAL A 21 -10.90 -1.10 -10.20
CA VAL A 21 -9.84 -0.14 -9.88
C VAL A 21 -9.12 0.31 -11.16
N ARG A 22 -8.79 -0.62 -12.08
CA ARG A 22 -8.18 -0.26 -13.37
C ARG A 22 -9.07 0.62 -14.23
N VAL A 23 -10.38 0.36 -14.26
CA VAL A 23 -11.34 1.24 -14.95
C VAL A 23 -11.32 2.64 -14.36
N ILE A 24 -11.25 2.77 -13.03
CA ILE A 24 -11.14 4.08 -12.37
C ILE A 24 -9.81 4.77 -12.74
N THR A 25 -8.70 4.03 -12.78
CA THR A 25 -7.41 4.55 -13.25
C THR A 25 -7.53 5.12 -14.67
N THR A 26 -8.11 4.37 -15.60
CA THR A 26 -8.31 4.84 -16.98
C THR A 26 -9.25 6.04 -17.06
N LEU A 27 -10.27 6.11 -16.20
CA LEU A 27 -11.14 7.29 -16.11
C LEU A 27 -10.40 8.51 -15.60
N ALA A 28 -9.55 8.36 -14.59
CA ALA A 28 -8.73 9.46 -14.09
C ALA A 28 -7.75 9.96 -15.16
N GLU A 29 -7.13 9.03 -15.90
CA GLU A 29 -6.21 9.36 -17.01
C GLU A 29 -6.92 10.09 -18.17
N THR A 30 -8.16 9.71 -18.49
CA THR A 30 -8.89 10.26 -19.65
C THR A 30 -9.75 11.48 -19.32
N ALA A 31 -10.30 11.56 -18.11
CA ALA A 31 -11.23 12.60 -17.69
C ALA A 31 -10.63 13.59 -16.67
N GLY A 32 -9.39 13.37 -16.22
CA GLY A 32 -8.67 14.27 -15.31
C GLY A 32 -9.40 14.47 -13.97
N ASP A 33 -9.54 15.74 -13.60
CA ASP A 33 -10.11 16.18 -12.32
C ASP A 33 -11.61 15.84 -12.15
N PHE A 34 -12.31 15.46 -13.22
CA PHE A 34 -13.73 15.06 -13.15
C PHE A 34 -13.98 13.88 -12.18
N VAL A 35 -12.97 13.04 -11.95
CA VAL A 35 -13.07 11.88 -11.05
C VAL A 35 -12.84 12.25 -9.59
N GLY A 36 -12.24 13.41 -9.33
CA GLY A 36 -11.69 13.83 -8.05
C GLY A 36 -12.66 13.80 -6.87
N ASP A 37 -13.73 14.61 -6.90
CA ASP A 37 -14.69 14.68 -5.80
C ASP A 37 -15.34 13.34 -5.48
N ARG A 38 -15.74 12.62 -6.53
CA ARG A 38 -16.35 11.31 -6.40
C ARG A 38 -15.38 10.28 -5.85
N PHE A 39 -14.12 10.36 -6.25
CA PHE A 39 -13.06 9.50 -5.73
C PHE A 39 -12.90 9.70 -4.22
N VAL A 40 -12.80 10.96 -3.79
CA VAL A 40 -12.60 11.30 -2.38
C VAL A 40 -13.79 10.85 -1.53
N GLU A 41 -15.01 11.11 -1.97
CA GLU A 41 -16.22 10.78 -1.19
C GLU A 41 -16.51 9.28 -1.14
N SER A 42 -16.35 8.58 -2.27
CA SER A 42 -16.95 7.25 -2.45
C SER A 42 -15.96 6.11 -2.63
N VAL A 43 -14.78 6.36 -3.21
CA VAL A 43 -13.83 5.30 -3.59
C VAL A 43 -12.71 5.18 -2.57
N TRP A 44 -12.12 6.30 -2.16
CA TRP A 44 -11.01 6.30 -1.20
C TRP A 44 -11.31 5.50 0.08
N PRO A 45 -12.46 5.67 0.78
CA PRO A 45 -12.76 4.90 1.99
C PRO A 45 -12.78 3.39 1.75
N VAL A 46 -13.23 2.96 0.56
CA VAL A 46 -13.27 1.53 0.19
C VAL A 46 -11.86 1.00 -0.07
N LEU A 47 -11.04 1.75 -0.82
CA LEU A 47 -9.66 1.35 -1.10
C LEU A 47 -8.81 1.31 0.16
N GLN A 48 -8.97 2.30 1.04
CA GLN A 48 -8.30 2.35 2.34
C GLN A 48 -8.61 1.11 3.18
N SER A 49 -9.88 0.75 3.33
CA SER A 49 -10.31 -0.46 4.05
C SER A 49 -9.68 -1.72 3.46
N GLN A 50 -9.62 -1.81 2.12
CA GLN A 50 -9.00 -2.94 1.44
C GLN A 50 -7.48 -3.01 1.68
N MET A 51 -6.77 -1.89 1.66
CA MET A 51 -5.33 -1.81 1.92
C MET A 51 -4.97 -2.17 3.37
N GLN A 52 -5.82 -1.79 4.33
CA GLN A 52 -5.62 -2.16 5.74
C GLN A 52 -5.67 -3.67 5.96
N SER A 53 -6.43 -4.41 5.15
CA SER A 53 -6.49 -5.88 5.20
C SER A 53 -5.22 -6.59 4.70
N ILE A 54 -4.33 -5.88 4.00
CA ILE A 54 -3.11 -6.42 3.41
C ILE A 54 -1.91 -6.05 4.28
N ASN A 55 -1.27 -7.05 4.89
CA ASN A 55 -0.09 -6.89 5.73
C ASN A 55 1.06 -7.79 5.28
N PHE A 56 2.27 -7.23 5.27
CA PHE A 56 3.50 -7.96 4.98
C PHE A 56 4.23 -8.20 6.31
N GLY A 57 4.25 -9.46 6.78
CA GLY A 57 4.86 -9.82 8.07
C GLY A 57 4.73 -11.29 8.45
N ALA A 58 5.47 -11.70 9.49
CA ALA A 58 5.60 -13.10 9.96
C ALA A 58 4.30 -13.72 10.51
N ASP A 59 3.29 -12.89 10.80
CA ASP A 59 1.96 -13.31 11.30
C ASP A 59 0.95 -13.63 10.19
N ALA A 60 1.38 -13.81 8.94
CA ALA A 60 0.54 -14.42 7.89
C ALA A 60 0.22 -15.92 8.15
N LYS A 61 0.27 -16.37 9.41
CA LYS A 61 -0.15 -17.69 9.88
C LYS A 61 -1.61 -17.63 10.30
N SER A 62 -2.52 -17.82 9.33
CA SER A 62 -3.74 -18.63 9.50
C SER A 62 -4.67 -18.42 8.30
N SER A 63 -4.31 -18.99 7.16
CA SER A 63 -5.35 -19.34 6.18
C SER A 63 -6.14 -20.52 6.74
N GLN A 64 -7.25 -20.21 7.44
CA GLN A 64 -8.26 -21.19 7.81
C GLN A 64 -8.77 -21.85 6.52
N LEU A 65 -8.44 -23.13 6.35
CA LEU A 65 -8.98 -24.01 5.31
C LEU A 65 -10.50 -24.09 5.47
N THR A 66 -11.26 -23.66 4.47
CA THR A 66 -12.72 -23.92 4.41
C THR A 66 -12.98 -25.30 3.81
N ARG A 67 -14.01 -25.99 4.31
CA ARG A 67 -14.41 -27.36 3.89
C ARG A 67 -14.62 -27.50 2.38
N SER A 68 -15.00 -26.41 1.69
CA SER A 68 -15.15 -26.35 0.24
C SER A 68 -13.83 -26.50 -0.54
N MET A 69 -12.68 -26.18 0.06
CA MET A 69 -11.35 -26.33 -0.56
C MET A 69 -10.80 -27.76 -0.50
N LEU A 70 -11.47 -28.66 0.23
CA LEU A 70 -11.14 -30.10 0.31
C LEU A 70 -11.84 -30.94 -0.78
N LEU A 71 -12.78 -30.36 -1.53
CA LEU A 71 -13.48 -31.06 -2.60
C LEU A 71 -12.70 -30.93 -3.91
N ILE A 72 -11.61 -31.70 -4.02
CA ILE A 72 -11.00 -32.00 -5.31
C ILE A 72 -11.76 -33.19 -5.91
N SER A 73 -12.23 -32.98 -7.14
CA SER A 73 -12.99 -33.90 -7.97
C SER A 73 -12.39 -35.31 -8.02
N LYS A 74 -13.27 -36.33 -7.93
CA LYS A 74 -13.01 -37.75 -8.22
C LYS A 74 -12.17 -37.93 -9.50
N PRO A 75 -11.20 -38.85 -9.47
CA PRO A 75 -10.90 -39.69 -10.62
C PRO A 75 -11.49 -41.09 -10.40
N HIS A 76 -12.09 -41.59 -11.48
CA HIS A 76 -12.45 -42.99 -11.70
C HIS A 76 -11.18 -43.86 -11.66
N ASP A 77 -11.31 -45.00 -10.99
CA ASP A 77 -10.67 -46.31 -11.19
C ASP A 77 -9.20 -46.50 -11.63
N GLU A 78 -8.58 -47.34 -10.78
CA GLU A 78 -7.62 -48.42 -11.02
C GLU A 78 -6.09 -48.19 -11.05
N ALA A 79 -5.47 -49.04 -10.20
CA ALA A 79 -4.12 -49.58 -10.22
C ALA A 79 -2.95 -48.78 -9.60
N ALA A 80 -2.66 -49.18 -8.36
CA ALA A 80 -1.34 -49.53 -7.82
C ALA A 80 -0.16 -48.55 -8.00
N SER A 81 0.23 -47.89 -6.91
CA SER A 81 1.48 -48.19 -6.19
C SER A 81 1.67 -47.20 -5.05
N ASP A 82 1.98 -47.75 -3.88
CA ASP A 82 2.40 -47.05 -2.68
C ASP A 82 3.70 -46.24 -2.90
N PHE A 83 3.87 -45.22 -2.06
CA PHE A 83 4.97 -44.27 -1.87
C PHE A 83 4.76 -42.85 -2.44
N ASP A 84 4.96 -41.85 -1.57
CA ASP A 84 4.92 -40.37 -1.76
C ASP A 84 3.60 -39.60 -1.50
N ALA A 85 2.90 -39.90 -0.39
CA ALA A 85 1.77 -39.09 0.07
C ALA A 85 2.15 -37.91 1.01
N GLN A 86 3.35 -37.89 1.62
CA GLN A 86 3.72 -36.82 2.58
C GLN A 86 4.31 -35.55 1.93
N THR A 87 4.92 -35.65 0.74
CA THR A 87 5.64 -34.54 0.07
C THR A 87 4.76 -33.73 -0.89
N ARG A 88 3.65 -34.32 -1.38
CA ARG A 88 2.75 -33.65 -2.34
C ARG A 88 1.75 -32.68 -1.71
N THR A 89 1.36 -32.89 -0.45
CA THR A 89 0.39 -32.03 0.26
C THR A 89 1.01 -30.71 0.71
N GLY A 90 2.26 -30.73 1.20
CA GLY A 90 3.02 -29.52 1.56
C GLY A 90 3.28 -28.59 0.36
N ASN A 91 3.64 -29.15 -0.80
CA ASN A 91 3.84 -28.38 -2.04
C ASN A 91 2.54 -27.75 -2.56
N LYS A 92 1.40 -28.44 -2.43
CA LYS A 92 0.11 -27.92 -2.92
C LYS A 92 -0.42 -26.78 -2.04
N LEU A 93 -0.28 -26.88 -0.71
CA LEU A 93 -0.64 -25.81 0.24
C LEU A 93 0.28 -24.59 0.12
N SER A 94 1.57 -24.80 -0.09
CA SER A 94 2.53 -23.73 -0.39
C SER A 94 2.22 -23.04 -1.72
N ALA A 95 1.93 -23.81 -2.78
CA ALA A 95 1.55 -23.25 -4.08
C ALA A 95 0.25 -22.43 -4.01
N LEU A 96 -0.76 -22.89 -3.25
CA LEU A 96 -2.03 -22.18 -3.06
C LEU A 96 -1.90 -20.92 -2.19
N SER A 97 -1.02 -20.95 -1.17
CA SER A 97 -0.68 -19.75 -0.40
C SER A 97 0.10 -18.75 -1.27
N GLY A 98 0.94 -19.25 -2.17
CA GLY A 98 1.62 -18.47 -3.20
C GLY A 98 0.64 -17.74 -4.12
N THR A 99 -0.34 -18.44 -4.73
CA THR A 99 -1.29 -17.83 -5.66
C THR A 99 -2.17 -16.77 -5.01
N ARG A 100 -2.62 -16.97 -3.77
CA ARG A 100 -3.39 -15.99 -3.00
C ARG A 100 -2.55 -14.74 -2.70
N LYS A 101 -1.32 -14.93 -2.19
CA LYS A 101 -0.39 -13.83 -1.93
C LYS A 101 -0.10 -13.03 -3.20
N THR A 102 0.07 -13.70 -4.34
CA THR A 102 0.23 -13.06 -5.65
C THR A 102 -1.02 -12.27 -6.09
N GLN A 103 -2.23 -12.70 -5.71
CA GLN A 103 -3.46 -11.96 -6.02
C GLN A 103 -3.62 -10.71 -5.14
N GLU A 104 -3.30 -10.82 -3.85
CA GLU A 104 -3.30 -9.67 -2.91
C GLU A 104 -2.26 -8.62 -3.34
N ILE A 105 -1.06 -9.05 -3.75
CA ILE A 105 -0.03 -8.15 -4.29
C ILE A 105 -0.51 -7.45 -5.57
N ARG A 106 -1.06 -8.20 -6.54
CA ARG A 106 -1.59 -7.61 -7.78
C ARG A 106 -2.71 -6.60 -7.52
N HIS A 107 -3.57 -6.89 -6.57
CA HIS A 107 -4.65 -5.99 -6.18
C HIS A 107 -4.09 -4.72 -5.53
N LEU A 108 -3.13 -4.85 -4.61
CA LEU A 108 -2.46 -3.69 -3.99
C LEU A 108 -1.76 -2.82 -5.04
N LEU A 109 -1.02 -3.40 -5.97
CA LEU A 109 -0.37 -2.67 -7.06
C LEU A 109 -1.38 -1.89 -7.90
N ALA A 110 -2.53 -2.49 -8.21
CA ALA A 110 -3.58 -1.78 -8.93
C ALA A 110 -4.14 -0.59 -8.13
N ILE A 111 -4.30 -0.74 -6.81
CA ILE A 111 -4.74 0.37 -5.95
C ILE A 111 -3.68 1.47 -5.91
N LEU A 112 -2.40 1.14 -5.68
CA LEU A 112 -1.32 2.12 -5.63
C LEU A 112 -1.19 2.87 -6.95
N SER A 113 -1.21 2.16 -8.09
CA SER A 113 -1.20 2.77 -9.42
C SER A 113 -2.41 3.68 -9.67
N CYS A 114 -3.60 3.28 -9.23
CA CYS A 114 -4.80 4.11 -9.28
C CYS A 114 -4.64 5.40 -8.47
N LEU A 115 -4.13 5.29 -7.24
CA LEU A 115 -3.85 6.45 -6.38
C LEU A 115 -2.83 7.38 -7.03
N THR A 116 -1.74 6.85 -7.58
CA THR A 116 -0.72 7.64 -8.27
C THR A 116 -1.33 8.43 -9.42
N MET A 117 -2.10 7.77 -10.28
CA MET A 117 -2.76 8.41 -11.42
C MET A 117 -3.74 9.48 -10.95
N VAL A 118 -4.59 9.18 -9.98
CA VAL A 118 -5.58 10.14 -9.46
C VAL A 118 -4.89 11.35 -8.82
N CYS A 119 -3.79 11.16 -8.08
CA CYS A 119 -3.01 12.26 -7.52
C CYS A 119 -2.35 13.14 -8.61
N GLN A 120 -1.93 12.54 -9.73
CA GLN A 120 -1.36 13.29 -10.86
C GLN A 120 -2.39 14.08 -11.65
N GLN A 121 -3.65 13.64 -11.64
CA GLN A 121 -4.69 14.15 -12.54
C GLN A 121 -5.73 15.05 -11.83
N SER A 122 -5.76 15.09 -10.50
CA SER A 122 -6.81 15.77 -9.74
C SER A 122 -6.29 16.50 -8.50
N GLU A 123 -6.47 17.82 -8.47
CA GLU A 123 -6.11 18.66 -7.31
C GLU A 123 -7.06 18.47 -6.14
N THR A 124 -8.31 18.04 -6.38
CA THR A 124 -9.29 17.79 -5.30
C THR A 124 -8.85 16.71 -4.30
N VAL A 125 -7.84 15.90 -4.68
CA VAL A 125 -7.23 14.84 -3.87
C VAL A 125 -6.25 15.41 -2.86
N THR A 126 -5.85 16.68 -2.96
CA THR A 126 -4.93 17.36 -2.03
C THR A 126 -5.37 17.22 -0.57
N ARG A 127 -6.68 17.26 -0.30
CA ARG A 127 -7.24 17.06 1.06
C ARG A 127 -7.00 15.66 1.64
N LEU A 128 -6.73 14.66 0.80
CA LEU A 128 -6.43 13.30 1.21
C LEU A 128 -4.93 13.03 1.37
N VAL A 129 -4.05 13.94 0.95
CA VAL A 129 -2.59 13.73 0.98
C VAL A 129 -2.09 13.27 2.37
N PRO A 130 -2.50 13.88 3.50
CA PRO A 130 -2.03 13.43 4.82
C PRO A 130 -2.46 11.99 5.14
N GLU A 131 -3.67 11.61 4.71
CA GLU A 131 -4.23 10.30 4.99
C GLU A 131 -3.63 9.22 4.09
N ILE A 132 -3.50 9.48 2.78
CA ILE A 132 -2.86 8.57 1.83
C ILE A 132 -1.41 8.32 2.25
N THR A 133 -0.67 9.38 2.58
CA THR A 133 0.71 9.30 3.08
C THR A 133 0.79 8.39 4.30
N ARG A 134 -0.10 8.58 5.29
CA ARG A 134 -0.12 7.76 6.51
C ARG A 134 -0.40 6.29 6.19
N VAL A 135 -1.44 6.01 5.40
CA VAL A 135 -1.87 4.63 5.08
C VAL A 135 -0.82 3.90 4.25
N CYS A 136 -0.19 4.58 3.30
CA CYS A 136 0.72 3.96 2.34
C CYS A 136 2.16 3.86 2.86
N SER A 137 2.53 4.63 3.90
CA SER A 137 3.87 4.61 4.48
C SER A 137 4.38 3.20 4.85
N LYS A 138 3.48 2.32 5.34
CA LYS A 138 3.83 0.94 5.72
C LYS A 138 4.36 0.10 4.55
N TYR A 139 4.07 0.48 3.32
CA TYR A 139 4.53 -0.23 2.12
C TYR A 139 5.95 0.15 1.68
N LEU A 140 6.56 1.13 2.35
CA LEU A 140 7.99 1.44 2.21
C LEU A 140 8.89 0.48 2.98
N THR A 141 8.32 -0.50 3.70
CA THR A 141 9.08 -1.51 4.43
C THR A 141 9.87 -2.44 3.49
N HIS A 142 11.09 -2.81 3.88
CA HIS A 142 11.86 -3.86 3.16
C HIS A 142 11.18 -5.24 3.16
N ALA A 143 10.20 -5.46 4.05
CA ALA A 143 9.42 -6.70 4.05
C ALA A 143 8.40 -6.76 2.89
N ALA A 144 8.11 -5.65 2.21
CA ALA A 144 7.20 -5.61 1.07
C ALA A 144 7.91 -6.09 -0.22
N PRO A 145 7.18 -6.68 -1.17
CA PRO A 145 7.71 -7.01 -2.49
C PRO A 145 8.28 -5.76 -3.17
N ARG A 146 9.35 -5.94 -3.95
CA ARG A 146 10.07 -4.83 -4.60
C ARG A 146 9.14 -3.96 -5.46
N GLU A 147 8.25 -4.58 -6.22
CA GLU A 147 7.31 -3.88 -7.10
C GLU A 147 6.34 -3.00 -6.29
N VAL A 148 5.97 -3.43 -5.09
CA VAL A 148 5.10 -2.66 -4.19
C VAL A 148 5.84 -1.44 -3.66
N VAL A 149 7.11 -1.61 -3.26
CA VAL A 149 7.96 -0.51 -2.81
C VAL A 149 8.14 0.51 -3.95
N GLU A 150 8.50 0.06 -5.15
CA GLU A 150 8.70 0.93 -6.32
C GLU A 150 7.43 1.73 -6.66
N GLN A 151 6.27 1.08 -6.72
CA GLN A 151 5.00 1.78 -6.97
C GLN A 151 4.63 2.75 -5.83
N THR A 152 4.99 2.41 -4.58
CA THR A 152 4.77 3.31 -3.44
C THR A 152 5.68 4.54 -3.56
N LEU A 153 6.93 4.40 -4.00
CA LEU A 153 7.82 5.54 -4.24
C LEU A 153 7.25 6.48 -5.32
N GLU A 154 6.67 5.94 -6.39
CA GLU A 154 5.98 6.72 -7.42
C GLU A 154 4.75 7.47 -6.89
N LEU A 155 3.94 6.80 -6.06
CA LEU A 155 2.81 7.44 -5.38
C LEU A 155 3.27 8.62 -4.52
N PHE A 156 4.32 8.42 -3.70
CA PHE A 156 4.84 9.50 -2.86
C PHE A 156 5.37 10.66 -3.70
N ALA A 157 6.03 10.40 -4.84
CA ALA A 157 6.42 11.47 -5.75
C ALA A 157 5.21 12.28 -6.27
N ALA A 158 4.10 11.61 -6.60
CA ALA A 158 2.86 12.30 -7.00
C ALA A 158 2.23 13.11 -5.85
N LEU A 159 2.23 12.57 -4.63
CA LEU A 159 1.70 13.27 -3.44
C LEU A 159 2.50 14.54 -3.12
N VAL A 160 3.82 14.50 -3.30
CA VAL A 160 4.70 15.67 -3.09
C VAL A 160 4.33 16.82 -4.02
N GLN A 161 3.97 16.52 -5.28
CA GLN A 161 3.56 17.55 -6.23
C GLN A 161 2.24 18.22 -5.82
N LEU A 162 1.37 17.52 -5.10
CA LEU A 162 0.12 18.08 -4.56
C LEU A 162 0.34 18.88 -3.27
N ASN A 163 1.05 18.29 -2.30
CA ASN A 163 1.35 18.94 -1.02
C ASN A 163 2.61 18.33 -0.39
N GLY A 164 3.76 18.91 -0.71
CA GLY A 164 5.07 18.46 -0.23
C GLY A 164 5.25 18.58 1.28
N ASP A 165 4.65 19.58 1.93
CA ASP A 165 4.86 19.85 3.37
C ASP A 165 4.29 18.74 4.25
N GLU A 166 3.07 18.29 3.95
CA GLU A 166 2.41 17.19 4.66
C GLU A 166 3.14 15.86 4.47
N VAL A 167 3.64 15.63 3.25
CA VAL A 167 4.42 14.44 2.92
C VAL A 167 5.78 14.47 3.63
N PHE A 168 6.45 15.62 3.61
CA PHE A 168 7.76 15.84 4.21
C PHE A 168 7.79 15.44 5.69
N CYS A 169 6.84 15.91 6.50
CA CYS A 169 6.81 15.59 7.92
C CYS A 169 6.80 14.07 8.18
N THR A 170 6.07 13.32 7.36
CA THR A 170 5.99 11.86 7.50
C THR A 170 7.25 11.17 7.01
N ILE A 171 7.79 11.55 5.85
CA ILE A 171 9.02 10.94 5.31
C ILE A 171 10.22 11.27 6.20
N ALA A 172 10.37 12.53 6.62
CA ALA A 172 11.46 12.96 7.48
C ALA A 172 11.47 12.18 8.80
N ALA A 173 10.29 11.93 9.38
CA ALA A 173 10.16 11.09 10.56
C ALA A 173 10.53 9.62 10.28
N LEU A 174 10.11 9.03 9.16
CA LEU A 174 10.44 7.65 8.79
C LEU A 174 11.94 7.46 8.45
N ALA A 175 12.59 8.49 7.92
CA ALA A 175 14.00 8.47 7.57
C ALA A 175 14.93 8.78 8.76
N ASP A 176 14.38 9.13 9.92
CA ASP A 176 15.12 9.75 11.04
C ASP A 176 15.96 10.97 10.58
N TRP A 177 15.42 11.77 9.66
CA TRP A 177 16.13 12.89 9.07
C TRP A 177 16.23 14.05 10.06
N VAL A 178 17.42 14.64 10.24
CA VAL A 178 17.60 15.78 11.14
C VAL A 178 17.99 17.01 10.33
N PRO A 179 17.25 18.14 10.45
CA PRO A 179 17.63 19.38 9.78
C PRO A 179 18.99 19.87 10.27
N ALA A 180 19.77 20.43 9.35
CA ALA A 180 21.00 21.09 9.70
C ALA A 180 20.73 22.28 10.64
N ALA A 181 21.63 22.52 11.60
CA ALA A 181 21.54 23.68 12.45
C ALA A 181 21.53 24.98 11.60
N PRO A 182 20.74 25.99 11.97
CA PRO A 182 20.65 27.22 11.20
C PRO A 182 22.04 27.87 11.05
N PRO A 183 22.36 28.45 9.87
CA PRO A 183 23.71 28.87 9.52
C PRO A 183 24.17 30.14 10.24
N SER A 184 23.31 30.79 11.03
CA SER A 184 23.65 32.05 11.70
C SER A 184 23.32 32.02 13.19
N ALA A 185 24.15 32.71 13.98
CA ALA A 185 23.95 32.91 15.41
C ALA A 185 22.69 33.73 15.76
N ARG A 186 22.00 34.29 14.76
CA ARG A 186 20.73 35.04 14.95
C ARG A 186 19.54 34.12 15.19
N PHE A 187 19.65 32.84 14.82
CA PHE A 187 18.62 31.86 15.10
C PHE A 187 19.11 30.93 16.19
N SER A 188 18.25 30.69 17.19
CA SER A 188 18.52 29.72 18.24
C SER A 188 18.67 28.33 17.60
N ARG A 189 19.67 27.55 18.06
CA ARG A 189 19.76 26.14 17.67
C ARG A 189 18.50 25.41 18.12
N PHE A 190 18.09 24.41 17.34
CA PHE A 190 17.07 23.48 17.79
C PHE A 190 17.50 22.83 19.11
N GLU A 191 16.55 22.61 20.02
CA GLU A 191 16.84 21.76 21.18
C GLU A 191 17.28 20.39 20.67
N PRO A 192 18.28 19.76 21.31
CA PRO A 192 18.86 18.49 20.83
C PRO A 192 17.81 17.40 20.59
N ASP A 193 16.73 17.42 21.38
CA ASP A 193 15.66 16.41 21.32
C ASP A 193 14.35 16.92 20.67
N ALA A 194 14.28 18.16 20.19
CA ALA A 194 13.04 18.71 19.64
C ALA A 194 12.54 17.92 18.42
N VAL A 195 13.46 17.60 17.51
CA VAL A 195 13.18 16.83 16.28
C VAL A 195 12.74 15.41 16.64
N GLN A 196 13.44 14.76 17.57
CA GLN A 196 13.10 13.41 18.02
C GLN A 196 11.74 13.37 18.74
N ARG A 197 11.42 14.38 19.55
CA ARG A 197 10.10 14.52 20.21
C ARG A 197 8.99 14.69 19.18
N PHE A 198 9.20 15.56 18.19
CA PHE A 198 8.24 15.76 17.10
C PHE A 198 8.00 14.46 16.34
N TYR A 199 9.05 13.75 15.91
CA TYR A 199 8.90 12.48 15.19
C TYR A 199 8.27 11.38 16.03
N ARG A 200 8.62 11.26 17.31
CA ARG A 200 7.95 10.31 18.20
C ARG A 200 6.46 10.60 18.31
N GLY A 201 6.08 11.88 18.41
CA GLY A 201 4.68 12.30 18.38
C GLY A 201 4.01 11.95 17.05
N HIS A 202 4.63 12.32 15.93
CA HIS A 202 4.09 12.11 14.58
C HIS A 202 3.92 10.63 14.24
N LEU A 203 4.91 9.80 14.59
CA LEU A 203 4.91 8.35 14.34
C LEU A 203 4.07 7.57 15.35
N SER A 204 3.68 8.14 16.50
CA SER A 204 2.85 7.43 17.49
C SER A 204 1.50 6.98 16.91
N GLY A 205 0.99 7.67 15.87
CA GLY A 205 -0.19 7.28 15.12
C GLY A 205 0.06 6.28 13.99
N LEU A 206 1.31 5.91 13.71
CA LEU A 206 1.71 4.96 12.68
C LEU A 206 2.05 3.60 13.33
N SER A 207 1.25 2.57 13.02
CA SER A 207 1.38 1.25 13.67
C SER A 207 2.76 0.62 13.41
N GLY A 208 3.62 0.58 14.43
CA GLY A 208 4.65 -0.45 14.74
C GLY A 208 5.71 -0.90 13.70
N GLN A 209 5.62 -0.51 12.43
CA GLN A 209 6.49 -0.99 11.34
C GLN A 209 7.46 0.07 10.81
N THR A 210 7.55 1.21 11.49
CA THR A 210 8.33 2.38 11.06
C THR A 210 9.83 2.09 10.95
N THR A 211 10.37 1.21 11.78
CA THR A 211 11.80 0.83 11.81
C THR A 211 12.29 0.17 10.53
N TYR A 212 11.42 -0.44 9.74
CA TYR A 212 11.79 -1.13 8.49
C TYR A 212 11.64 -0.29 7.22
N CYS A 213 11.17 0.96 7.35
CA CYS A 213 10.92 1.86 6.22
C CYS A 213 12.08 2.83 5.95
N ARG A 214 13.11 2.84 6.81
CA ARG A 214 14.12 3.89 6.90
C ARG A 214 14.89 4.13 5.61
N ASP A 215 15.37 3.08 4.95
CA ASP A 215 16.23 3.26 3.76
C ASP A 215 15.41 3.83 2.59
N ASN A 216 14.20 3.27 2.35
CA ASN A 216 13.30 3.78 1.31
C ASN A 216 12.80 5.20 1.61
N ALA A 217 12.53 5.52 2.87
CA ALA A 217 12.20 6.88 3.29
C ALA A 217 13.37 7.84 3.08
N SER A 218 14.61 7.41 3.33
CA SER A 218 15.82 8.21 3.08
C SER A 218 16.01 8.52 1.60
N ILE A 219 15.69 7.56 0.71
CA ILE A 219 15.70 7.78 -0.75
C ILE A 219 14.70 8.87 -1.13
N LEU A 220 13.46 8.80 -0.62
CA LEU A 220 12.47 9.84 -0.88
C LEU A 220 12.89 11.20 -0.32
N MET A 221 13.45 11.22 0.89
CA MET A 221 13.93 12.44 1.53
C MET A 221 15.01 13.14 0.70
N ASN A 222 15.95 12.37 0.13
CA ASN A 222 16.97 12.93 -0.76
C ASN A 222 16.38 13.52 -2.04
N ARG A 223 15.31 12.92 -2.59
CA ARG A 223 14.60 13.45 -3.77
C ARG A 223 13.78 14.71 -3.46
N LEU A 224 13.33 14.87 -2.22
CA LEU A 224 12.62 16.07 -1.77
C LEU A 224 13.54 17.28 -1.62
N LEU A 225 14.80 17.03 -1.30
CA LEU A 225 15.80 18.08 -1.05
C LEU A 225 16.63 18.44 -2.29
N SER A 226 16.49 17.68 -3.39
CA SER A 226 17.17 17.90 -4.68
C SER A 226 16.33 18.76 -5.61
#